data_AF-W9C7W8-F1
#
_entry.id   AF-W9C7W8-F1
#
_cell.length_a   1.000
_cell.length_b   1.000
_cell.length_c   1.000
_cell.angle_alpha   90.00
_cell.angle_beta   90.00
_cell.angle_gamma   90.00
#
_symmetry.space_group_name_H-M   'P 1'
#
loop_
_entity.id
_entity.type
_entity.pdbx_description
1 polymer ?
#
loop_
_entity_poly.entity_id
_entity_poly.type
_entity_poly.pdbx_seq_one_letter_code
_entity_poly.pdbx_strand_id
1 'polypeptide(L)'
;MTHPLQNYSSGLSTSNTGLGLGLAMPGILATEKIKKELLEEQERKEANKSPEQNMRMKARATMYDIKKTPWNEERNKTDEAGKRLLEHIKLEKKRVQDSQKWGSEKIRSKLHSREKQGRIETETKRMREKLEKEFGSARKAEEERWLQELGENCNTLNAKIHIERCMPSRSRLVRGGSCCEDCQYDSRLAFLKQEKEESYLRASYGEFGEMISSLKLHYYKLGL
;
A
#
# COMPACT_ATOMS: atom_id res chain seq x y z
N MET A 1 -34.97 2.76 -45.21
CA MET A 1 -34.29 2.96 -46.51
C MET A 1 -34.19 4.46 -46.76
N THR A 2 -33.03 4.88 -47.27
CA THR A 2 -32.73 6.12 -48.04
C THR A 2 -32.83 7.50 -47.36
N HIS A 3 -31.64 8.09 -47.14
CA HIS A 3 -31.34 9.53 -47.33
C HIS A 3 -31.68 9.97 -48.78
N PRO A 4 -31.86 11.28 -49.06
CA PRO A 4 -30.74 12.13 -49.56
C PRO A 4 -30.79 13.59 -49.04
N LEU A 5 -29.65 14.18 -48.63
CA LEU A 5 -28.73 15.06 -49.39
C LEU A 5 -29.32 16.41 -49.87
N GLN A 6 -28.70 17.51 -49.41
CA GLN A 6 -28.19 18.54 -50.34
C GLN A 6 -27.07 19.39 -49.71
N ASN A 7 -25.90 19.27 -50.33
CA ASN A 7 -24.73 20.15 -50.27
C ASN A 7 -25.00 21.45 -51.07
N TYR A 8 -24.23 22.51 -50.77
CA TYR A 8 -23.52 23.46 -51.65
C TYR A 8 -23.22 24.70 -50.78
N SER A 9 -22.00 24.94 -50.32
CA SER A 9 -20.78 25.43 -50.99
C SER A 9 -20.46 26.88 -50.60
N SER A 10 -19.31 27.01 -49.95
CA SER A 10 -18.24 27.98 -50.23
C SER A 10 -18.53 29.49 -50.11
N GLY A 11 -17.94 30.09 -49.08
CA GLY A 11 -17.63 31.52 -49.02
C GLY A 11 -16.38 31.75 -48.16
N LEU A 12 -15.20 31.66 -48.79
CA LEU A 12 -13.91 32.06 -48.21
C LEU A 12 -13.89 33.59 -48.08
N SER A 13 -13.63 34.11 -46.88
CA SER A 13 -13.16 35.49 -46.70
C SER A 13 -12.16 35.51 -45.55
N THR A 14 -10.89 35.45 -45.92
CA THR A 14 -9.76 35.78 -45.07
C THR A 14 -9.66 37.30 -44.93
N SER A 15 -9.70 37.80 -43.70
CA SER A 15 -8.98 39.02 -43.33
C SER A 15 -8.52 38.90 -41.88
N ASN A 16 -7.23 39.11 -41.71
CA ASN A 16 -6.42 38.75 -40.57
C ASN A 16 -6.40 39.88 -39.53
N THR A 17 -5.85 39.54 -38.35
CA THR A 17 -5.29 40.40 -37.29
C THR A 17 -6.22 41.09 -36.29
N GLY A 18 -6.16 40.58 -35.05
CA GLY A 18 -6.60 41.23 -33.82
C GLY A 18 -6.20 40.36 -32.62
N LEU A 19 -4.93 40.44 -32.21
CA LEU A 19 -4.38 39.82 -31.01
C LEU A 19 -5.22 40.17 -29.77
N GLY A 20 -5.81 39.16 -29.14
CA GLY A 20 -6.37 39.23 -27.80
C GLY A 20 -6.07 37.93 -27.08
N LEU A 21 -5.05 37.96 -26.22
CA LEU A 21 -4.60 36.84 -25.40
C LEU A 21 -5.76 36.26 -24.57
N GLY A 22 -5.91 34.94 -24.63
CA GLY A 22 -6.81 34.21 -23.74
C GLY A 22 -6.91 32.73 -24.03
N LEU A 23 -5.84 32.08 -24.51
CA LEU A 23 -5.78 30.62 -24.58
C LEU A 23 -5.59 30.10 -23.16
N ALA A 24 -6.69 29.97 -22.41
CA ALA A 24 -6.73 29.11 -21.25
C ALA A 24 -6.48 27.67 -21.74
N MET A 25 -5.28 27.17 -21.48
CA MET A 25 -4.85 25.83 -21.85
C MET A 25 -5.82 24.78 -21.27
N PRO A 26 -6.50 23.94 -22.10
CA PRO A 26 -7.46 22.95 -21.64
C PRO A 26 -6.91 21.92 -20.63
N GLY A 27 -5.58 21.71 -20.60
CA GLY A 27 -4.92 20.77 -19.69
C GLY A 27 -4.83 21.24 -18.23
N ILE A 28 -4.73 22.55 -17.98
CA ILE A 28 -4.65 23.11 -16.62
C ILE A 28 -6.01 23.02 -15.93
N LEU A 29 -7.08 23.31 -16.66
CA LEU A 29 -8.46 23.23 -16.12
C LEU A 29 -8.90 21.79 -15.82
N ALA A 30 -8.46 20.80 -16.61
CA ALA A 30 -8.77 19.40 -16.35
C ALA A 30 -8.05 18.87 -15.09
N THR A 31 -6.80 19.29 -14.86
CA THR A 31 -6.01 18.89 -13.69
C THR A 31 -6.47 19.60 -12.41
N GLU A 32 -6.83 20.88 -12.48
CA GLU A 32 -7.46 21.60 -11.36
C GLU A 32 -8.82 21.03 -11.00
N LYS A 33 -9.63 20.64 -11.99
CA LYS A 33 -10.94 20.01 -11.76
C LYS A 33 -10.80 18.66 -11.07
N ILE A 34 -9.91 17.78 -11.54
CA ILE A 34 -9.66 16.47 -10.91
C ILE A 34 -9.09 16.64 -9.50
N LYS A 35 -8.14 17.56 -9.31
CA LYS A 35 -7.56 17.87 -7.99
C LYS A 35 -8.61 18.41 -7.02
N LYS A 36 -9.51 19.28 -7.51
CA LYS A 36 -10.61 19.84 -6.73
C LYS A 36 -11.62 18.76 -6.37
N GLU A 37 -11.99 17.88 -7.30
CA GLU A 37 -12.88 16.74 -7.03
C GLU A 37 -12.29 15.76 -6.00
N LEU A 38 -10.99 15.45 -6.07
CA LEU A 38 -10.30 14.62 -5.08
C LEU A 38 -10.19 15.28 -3.69
N LEU A 39 -9.90 16.58 -3.65
CA LEU A 39 -9.84 17.36 -2.40
C LEU A 39 -11.23 17.49 -1.77
N GLU A 40 -12.27 17.75 -2.56
CA GLU A 40 -13.64 17.82 -2.07
C GLU A 40 -14.15 16.44 -1.62
N GLU A 41 -13.80 15.37 -2.32
CA GLU A 41 -14.09 13.98 -1.90
C GLU A 41 -13.39 13.64 -0.58
N GLN A 42 -12.14 14.09 -0.42
CA GLN A 42 -11.37 13.96 0.81
C GLN A 42 -12.01 14.77 1.94
N GLU A 43 -12.32 16.05 1.73
CA GLU A 43 -12.96 16.91 2.73
C GLU A 43 -14.34 16.38 3.13
N ARG A 44 -15.15 15.89 2.18
CA ARG A 44 -16.45 15.26 2.49
C ARG A 44 -16.28 14.00 3.35
N LYS A 45 -15.29 13.16 3.04
CA LYS A 45 -15.02 11.94 3.82
C LYS A 45 -14.36 12.24 5.16
N GLU A 46 -13.56 13.30 5.22
CA GLU A 46 -12.95 13.77 6.45
C GLU A 46 -13.96 14.49 7.37
N ALA A 47 -14.95 15.18 6.79
CA ALA A 47 -16.08 15.76 7.51
C ALA A 47 -17.07 14.70 8.02
N ASN A 48 -17.16 13.55 7.33
CA ASN A 48 -17.98 12.39 7.73
C ASN A 48 -17.26 11.40 8.65
N LYS A 49 -16.13 11.78 9.25
CA LYS A 49 -15.46 10.94 10.26
C LYS A 49 -16.41 10.68 11.42
N SER A 50 -16.61 9.42 11.78
CA SER A 50 -17.35 9.10 13.00
C SER A 50 -16.63 9.70 14.22
N PRO A 51 -17.35 10.01 15.31
CA PRO A 51 -16.72 10.45 16.57
C PRO A 51 -15.60 9.49 17.02
N GLU A 52 -15.79 8.18 16.84
CA GLU A 52 -14.82 7.13 17.18
C GLU A 52 -13.56 7.17 16.28
N GLN A 53 -13.73 7.43 14.98
CA GLN A 53 -12.59 7.60 14.06
C GLN A 53 -11.76 8.84 14.43
N ASN A 54 -12.42 9.95 14.78
CA ASN A 54 -11.76 11.17 15.23
C ASN A 54 -10.99 10.98 16.54
N MET A 55 -11.59 10.31 17.52
CA MET A 55 -10.93 9.99 18.79
C MET A 55 -9.67 9.13 18.57
N ARG A 56 -9.73 8.13 17.70
CA ARG A 56 -8.57 7.27 17.39
C ARG A 56 -7.43 8.00 16.70
N MET A 57 -7.73 8.87 15.74
CA MET A 57 -6.66 9.67 15.11
C MET A 57 -5.97 10.58 16.14
N LYS A 58 -6.73 11.16 17.08
CA LYS A 58 -6.15 11.92 18.19
C LYS A 58 -5.29 11.03 19.09
N ALA A 59 -5.79 9.85 19.48
CA ALA A 59 -5.03 8.90 20.30
C ALA A 59 -3.71 8.47 19.61
N ARG A 60 -3.74 8.24 18.30
CA ARG A 60 -2.54 7.93 17.51
C ARG A 60 -1.54 9.07 17.50
N ALA A 61 -1.99 10.31 17.31
CA ALA A 61 -1.13 11.49 17.37
C ALA A 61 -0.47 11.62 18.75
N THR A 62 -1.25 11.48 19.82
CA THR A 62 -0.75 11.48 21.20
C THR A 62 0.27 10.37 21.45
N MET A 63 0.00 9.14 20.98
CA MET A 63 0.96 8.04 21.13
C MET A 63 2.23 8.25 20.31
N TYR A 64 2.14 8.83 19.12
CA TYR A 64 3.31 9.22 18.35
C TYR A 64 4.14 10.24 19.12
N ASP A 65 3.50 11.22 19.76
CA ASP A 65 4.20 12.21 20.57
C ASP A 65 4.91 11.61 21.79
N ILE A 66 4.30 10.61 22.44
CA ILE A 66 4.88 9.91 23.60
C ILE A 66 5.99 8.95 23.20
N LYS A 67 5.71 8.04 22.25
CA LYS A 67 6.61 6.93 21.91
C LYS A 67 7.62 7.28 20.82
N LYS A 68 7.39 8.36 20.07
CA LYS A 68 8.16 8.74 18.88
C LYS A 68 8.28 7.61 17.85
N THR A 69 7.31 6.69 17.83
CA THR A 69 7.24 5.59 16.88
C THR A 69 6.02 5.72 15.97
N PRO A 70 6.18 5.52 14.65
CA PRO A 70 5.07 5.49 13.71
C PRO A 70 3.98 4.50 14.14
N TRP A 71 2.73 4.78 13.78
CA TRP A 71 1.60 3.90 14.15
C TRP A 71 1.73 2.49 13.56
N ASN A 72 2.35 2.37 12.38
CA ASN A 72 2.52 1.11 11.66
C ASN A 72 3.78 0.34 12.08
N GLU A 73 4.54 0.82 13.07
CA GLU A 73 5.77 0.20 13.54
C GLU A 73 5.53 -1.24 14.01
N GLU A 74 4.63 -1.45 14.98
CA GLU A 74 4.31 -2.77 15.51
C GLU A 74 3.63 -3.65 14.47
N ARG A 75 2.77 -3.07 13.64
CA ARG A 75 2.12 -3.74 12.50
C ARG A 75 3.13 -4.34 11.53
N ASN A 76 4.13 -3.55 11.13
CA ASN A 76 5.19 -3.97 10.21
C ASN A 76 6.06 -5.06 10.86
N LYS A 77 6.37 -4.95 12.16
CA LYS A 77 7.13 -5.98 12.89
C LYS A 77 6.40 -7.32 12.91
N THR A 78 5.09 -7.32 13.10
CA THR A 78 4.29 -8.56 13.03
C THR A 78 4.30 -9.15 11.63
N ASP A 79 4.17 -8.32 10.59
CA ASP A 79 4.17 -8.78 9.19
C ASP A 79 5.53 -9.38 8.81
N GLU A 80 6.63 -8.75 9.21
CA GLU A 80 7.98 -9.27 8.98
C GLU A 80 8.25 -10.56 9.77
N ALA A 81 7.83 -10.63 11.04
CA ALA A 81 7.94 -11.87 11.81
C ALA A 81 7.12 -13.02 11.20
N GLY A 82 5.90 -12.71 10.73
CA GLY A 82 5.02 -13.66 10.04
C GLY A 82 5.63 -14.16 8.72
N LYS A 83 6.18 -13.26 7.89
CA LYS A 83 6.90 -13.60 6.66
C LYS A 83 8.08 -14.54 6.93
N ARG A 84 8.95 -14.19 7.88
CA ARG A 84 10.12 -15.02 8.25
C ARG A 84 9.72 -16.43 8.70
N LEU A 85 8.69 -16.53 9.55
CA LEU A 85 8.18 -17.84 9.99
C LEU A 85 7.57 -18.62 8.81
N LEU A 86 6.79 -17.97 7.95
CA LEU A 86 6.19 -18.62 6.78
C LEU A 86 7.25 -19.14 5.80
N GLU A 87 8.29 -18.36 5.53
CA GLU A 87 9.42 -18.76 4.69
C GLU A 87 10.15 -19.96 5.27
N HIS A 88 10.40 -19.97 6.58
CA HIS A 88 11.00 -21.11 7.26
C HIS A 88 10.16 -22.38 7.09
N ILE A 89 8.85 -22.30 7.32
CA ILE A 89 7.92 -23.43 7.13
C ILE A 89 7.90 -23.93 5.67
N LYS A 90 7.96 -23.02 4.70
CA LYS A 90 8.05 -23.40 3.28
C LYS A 90 9.36 -24.12 2.97
N LEU A 91 10.48 -23.65 3.52
CA LEU A 91 11.79 -24.28 3.37
C LEU A 91 11.83 -25.67 4.02
N GLU A 92 11.24 -25.84 5.22
CA GLU A 92 11.08 -27.15 5.86
C GLU A 92 10.31 -28.13 4.97
N LYS A 93 9.13 -27.71 4.48
CA LYS A 93 8.29 -28.53 3.59
C LYS A 93 9.04 -28.93 2.32
N LYS A 94 9.76 -28.00 1.71
CA LYS A 94 10.57 -28.28 0.51
C LYS A 94 11.66 -29.31 0.80
N ARG A 95 12.39 -29.19 1.93
CA ARG A 95 13.41 -30.19 2.31
C ARG A 95 12.83 -31.59 2.50
N VAL A 96 11.64 -31.69 3.10
CA VAL A 96 10.94 -32.98 3.27
C VAL A 96 10.50 -33.56 1.92
N GLN A 97 9.98 -32.73 1.01
CA GLN A 97 9.62 -33.17 -0.34
C GLN A 97 10.85 -33.62 -1.14
N ASP A 98 11.94 -32.86 -1.08
CA ASP A 98 13.19 -33.20 -1.74
C ASP A 98 13.75 -34.50 -1.16
N SER A 99 13.78 -34.68 0.17
CA SER A 99 14.27 -35.92 0.79
C SER A 99 13.43 -37.14 0.43
N GLN A 100 12.10 -37.01 0.31
CA GLN A 100 11.22 -38.08 -0.17
C GLN A 100 11.50 -38.44 -1.64
N LYS A 101 11.78 -37.44 -2.48
CA LYS A 101 12.11 -37.65 -3.91
C LYS A 101 13.45 -38.37 -4.11
N TRP A 102 14.44 -38.12 -3.23
CA TRP A 102 15.76 -38.76 -3.28
C TRP A 102 15.84 -40.07 -2.46
N GLY A 103 14.90 -40.28 -1.54
CA GLY A 103 14.85 -41.43 -0.62
C GLY A 103 14.47 -42.77 -1.25
N SER A 104 14.00 -42.78 -2.51
CA SER A 104 13.74 -44.01 -3.26
C SER A 104 15.01 -44.68 -3.82
N GLU A 105 16.17 -44.00 -3.87
CA GLU A 105 17.30 -44.49 -4.68
C GLU A 105 18.62 -44.75 -3.93
N LYS A 106 18.83 -44.31 -2.68
CA LYS A 106 20.07 -44.65 -1.92
C LYS A 106 19.86 -44.84 -0.43
N ILE A 107 19.43 -46.04 -0.02
CA ILE A 107 19.56 -46.51 1.36
C ILE A 107 20.92 -47.21 1.51
N ARG A 108 22.04 -46.47 1.66
CA ARG A 108 23.30 -47.05 2.17
C ARG A 108 24.39 -46.04 2.56
N SER A 109 24.23 -45.27 3.64
CA SER A 109 25.41 -44.72 4.34
C SER A 109 25.15 -44.45 5.84
N LYS A 110 25.50 -45.48 6.61
CA LYS A 110 26.11 -45.53 7.96
C LYS A 110 25.97 -44.31 8.90
N LEU A 111 25.47 -44.61 10.12
CA LEU A 111 25.53 -43.92 11.42
C LEU A 111 25.87 -42.41 11.49
N HIS A 112 27.02 -41.97 10.97
CA HIS A 112 27.39 -40.55 10.93
C HIS A 112 26.41 -39.68 10.14
N SER A 113 25.73 -40.27 9.14
CA SER A 113 24.62 -39.60 8.46
C SER A 113 23.42 -39.37 9.38
N ARG A 114 23.17 -40.28 10.33
CA ARG A 114 22.02 -40.19 11.27
C ARG A 114 22.28 -39.19 12.39
N GLU A 115 23.50 -39.14 12.92
CA GLU A 115 23.86 -38.12 13.92
C GLU A 115 23.83 -36.71 13.31
N LYS A 116 24.38 -36.53 12.11
CA LYS A 116 24.31 -35.26 11.38
C LYS A 116 22.87 -34.85 11.07
N GLN A 117 22.03 -35.81 10.67
CA GLN A 117 20.61 -35.59 10.45
C GLN A 117 19.90 -35.13 11.74
N GLY A 118 20.15 -35.79 12.87
CA GLY A 118 19.59 -35.40 14.17
C GLY A 118 20.01 -34.00 14.62
N ARG A 119 21.25 -33.58 14.36
CA ARG A 119 21.71 -32.19 14.60
C ARG A 119 20.95 -31.19 13.73
N ILE A 120 20.75 -31.50 12.45
CA ILE A 120 19.99 -30.63 11.52
C ILE A 120 18.52 -30.51 11.95
N GLU A 121 17.89 -31.62 12.34
CA GLU A 121 16.49 -31.63 12.80
C GLU A 121 16.31 -30.84 14.10
N THR A 122 17.21 -31.01 15.07
CA THR A 122 17.18 -30.27 16.34
C THR A 122 17.44 -28.78 16.15
N GLU A 123 18.39 -28.40 15.29
CA GLU A 123 18.64 -27.01 14.94
C GLU A 123 17.44 -26.37 14.23
N THR A 124 16.84 -27.10 13.28
CA THR A 124 15.63 -26.65 12.57
C THR A 124 14.47 -26.44 13.53
N LYS A 125 14.21 -27.41 14.42
CA LYS A 125 13.17 -27.30 15.46
C LYS A 125 13.42 -26.09 16.37
N ARG A 126 14.66 -25.89 16.82
CA ARG A 126 15.05 -24.74 17.66
C ARG A 126 14.83 -23.41 16.92
N MET A 127 15.14 -23.35 15.63
CA MET A 127 14.90 -22.17 14.80
C MET A 127 13.41 -21.88 14.66
N ARG A 128 12.59 -22.89 14.37
CA ARG A 128 11.13 -22.76 14.33
C ARG A 128 10.56 -22.24 15.64
N GLU A 129 10.94 -22.84 16.77
CA GLU A 129 10.49 -22.39 18.10
C GLU A 129 10.86 -20.93 18.38
N LYS A 130 12.06 -20.50 17.97
CA LYS A 130 12.50 -19.11 18.07
C LYS A 130 11.60 -18.18 17.24
N LEU A 131 11.36 -18.52 15.98
CA LEU A 131 10.52 -17.73 15.07
C LEU A 131 9.05 -17.67 15.52
N GLU A 132 8.51 -18.77 16.06
CA GLU A 132 7.16 -18.79 16.64
C GLU A 132 7.04 -17.88 17.86
N LYS A 133 8.07 -17.84 18.73
CA LYS A 133 8.13 -16.91 19.86
C LYS A 133 8.22 -15.46 19.39
N GLU A 134 9.10 -15.16 18.44
CA GLU A 134 9.26 -13.83 17.86
C GLU A 134 7.94 -13.32 17.24
N PHE A 135 7.26 -14.17 16.46
CA PHE A 135 5.96 -13.85 15.89
C PHE A 135 4.91 -13.62 16.98
N GLY A 136 4.86 -14.47 18.00
CA GLY A 136 3.95 -14.31 19.13
C GLY A 136 4.14 -12.99 19.87
N SER A 137 5.40 -12.62 20.14
CA SER A 137 5.73 -11.35 20.80
C SER A 137 5.39 -10.13 19.93
N ALA A 138 5.71 -10.17 18.63
CA ALA A 138 5.37 -9.08 17.71
C ALA A 138 3.85 -8.89 17.60
N ARG A 139 3.11 -9.98 17.41
CA ARG A 139 1.65 -9.97 17.38
C ARG A 139 1.06 -9.38 18.65
N LYS A 140 1.58 -9.76 19.83
CA LYS A 140 1.10 -9.21 21.10
C LYS A 140 1.37 -7.71 21.23
N ALA A 141 2.53 -7.24 20.78
CA ALA A 141 2.86 -5.81 20.78
C ALA A 141 1.93 -5.00 19.87
N GLU A 142 1.56 -5.53 18.70
CA GLU A 142 0.56 -4.91 17.82
C GLU A 142 -0.83 -4.87 18.47
N GLU A 143 -1.24 -5.94 19.14
CA GLU A 143 -2.51 -6.00 19.88
C GLU A 143 -2.55 -4.97 21.01
N GLU A 144 -1.48 -4.89 21.81
CA GLU A 144 -1.35 -3.92 22.89
C GLU A 144 -1.38 -2.48 22.36
N ARG A 145 -0.70 -2.21 21.23
CA ARG A 145 -0.73 -0.92 20.55
C ARG A 145 -2.15 -0.55 20.11
N TRP A 146 -2.86 -1.50 19.51
CA TRP A 146 -4.25 -1.31 19.07
C TRP A 146 -5.19 -1.02 20.24
N LEU A 147 -5.08 -1.75 21.35
CA LEU A 147 -5.90 -1.53 22.54
C LEU A 147 -5.62 -0.16 23.18
N GLN A 148 -4.37 0.30 23.16
CA GLN A 148 -4.00 1.65 23.61
C GLN A 148 -4.66 2.75 22.77
N GLU A 149 -4.78 2.56 21.45
CA GLU A 149 -5.48 3.50 20.56
C GLU A 149 -6.98 3.56 20.83
N LEU A 150 -7.57 2.44 21.23
CA LEU A 150 -8.99 2.36 21.52
C LEU A 150 -9.36 2.98 22.87
N GLY A 151 -8.44 2.97 23.84
CA GLY A 151 -8.70 3.49 25.19
C GLY A 151 -9.92 2.82 25.82
N GLU A 152 -10.92 3.61 26.19
CA GLU A 152 -12.19 3.12 26.78
C GLU A 152 -12.96 2.19 25.82
N ASN A 153 -12.72 2.28 24.51
CA ASN A 153 -13.39 1.46 23.49
C ASN A 153 -12.68 0.12 23.22
N CYS A 154 -11.68 -0.26 24.02
CA CYS A 154 -10.91 -1.51 23.83
C CYS A 154 -11.77 -2.78 23.92
N ASN A 155 -12.94 -2.72 24.56
CA ASN A 155 -13.86 -3.85 24.70
C ASN A 155 -14.96 -3.92 23.61
N THR A 156 -14.93 -3.01 22.63
CA THR A 156 -15.94 -2.96 21.56
C THR A 156 -15.85 -4.18 20.62
N LEU A 157 -16.95 -4.47 19.92
CA LEU A 157 -16.98 -5.52 18.90
C LEU A 157 -15.92 -5.28 17.81
N ASN A 158 -15.69 -4.02 17.41
CA ASN A 158 -14.66 -3.66 16.44
C ASN A 158 -13.24 -4.01 16.92
N ALA A 159 -12.96 -3.87 18.21
CA ALA A 159 -11.68 -4.27 18.79
C ALA A 159 -11.41 -5.77 18.57
N LYS A 160 -12.42 -6.61 18.85
CA LYS A 160 -12.36 -8.06 18.65
C LYS A 160 -12.22 -8.42 17.17
N ILE A 161 -12.99 -7.77 16.29
CA ILE A 161 -12.93 -7.98 14.84
C ILE A 161 -11.51 -7.69 14.31
N HIS A 162 -10.83 -6.66 14.82
CA HIS A 162 -9.46 -6.36 14.39
C HIS A 162 -8.49 -7.51 14.72
N ILE A 163 -8.51 -7.99 15.97
CA ILE A 163 -7.63 -9.06 16.44
C ILE A 163 -7.86 -10.36 15.66
N GLU A 164 -9.10 -10.65 15.30
CA GLU A 164 -9.48 -11.86 14.58
C GLU A 164 -9.25 -11.78 13.06
N ARG A 165 -9.52 -10.62 12.44
CA ARG A 165 -9.54 -10.49 10.97
C ARG A 165 -8.35 -9.73 10.39
N CYS A 166 -7.88 -8.69 11.08
CA CYS A 166 -6.83 -7.80 10.57
C CYS A 166 -5.42 -8.27 10.91
N MET A 167 -5.26 -8.89 12.08
CA MET A 167 -3.96 -9.36 12.55
C MET A 167 -3.64 -10.74 11.97
N PRO A 168 -2.37 -11.03 11.64
CA PRO A 168 -1.96 -12.36 11.25
C PRO A 168 -2.23 -13.36 12.39
N SER A 169 -2.91 -14.47 12.07
CA SER A 169 -3.08 -15.58 13.01
C SER A 169 -1.87 -16.50 12.99
N ARG A 170 -1.70 -17.32 14.03
CA ARG A 170 -0.67 -18.38 14.06
C ARG A 170 -0.80 -19.37 12.90
N SER A 171 -2.01 -19.58 12.38
CA SER A 171 -2.26 -20.51 11.28
C SER A 171 -2.01 -19.91 9.90
N ARG A 172 -2.26 -18.61 9.72
CA ARG A 172 -2.18 -17.95 8.42
C ARG A 172 -0.86 -17.22 8.21
N LEU A 173 -0.23 -16.70 9.27
CA LEU A 173 1.05 -15.95 9.30
C LEU A 173 1.13 -14.70 8.41
N VAL A 174 0.12 -14.48 7.58
CA VAL A 174 -0.09 -13.29 6.78
C VAL A 174 -1.45 -12.71 7.13
N ARG A 175 -1.61 -11.39 6.94
CA ARG A 175 -2.90 -10.73 7.13
C ARG A 175 -3.94 -11.31 6.17
N GLY A 176 -5.19 -11.35 6.63
CA GLY A 176 -6.33 -11.67 5.77
C GLY A 176 -6.61 -10.55 4.76
N GLY A 177 -7.41 -10.85 3.74
CA GLY A 177 -7.86 -9.86 2.76
C GLY A 177 -8.99 -8.95 3.28
N SER A 178 -9.74 -9.39 4.30
CA SER A 178 -10.79 -8.59 4.93
C SER A 178 -10.23 -7.79 6.10
N CYS A 179 -10.31 -6.46 6.03
CA CYS A 179 -9.98 -5.55 7.12
C CYS A 179 -11.25 -5.09 7.86
N CYS A 180 -11.12 -4.77 9.14
CA CYS A 180 -12.14 -4.04 9.90
C CYS A 180 -12.33 -2.64 9.30
N GLU A 181 -13.46 -2.00 9.61
CA GLU A 181 -13.79 -0.66 9.12
C GLU A 181 -12.65 0.35 9.34
N ASP A 182 -11.96 0.24 10.48
CA ASP A 182 -10.87 1.13 10.85
C ASP A 182 -9.64 0.94 9.97
N CYS A 183 -9.29 -0.32 9.71
CA CYS A 183 -8.20 -0.65 8.80
C CYS A 183 -8.55 -0.29 7.34
N GLN A 184 -9.83 -0.36 6.95
CA GLN A 184 -10.29 0.10 5.64
C GLN A 184 -10.16 1.62 5.52
N TYR A 185 -10.56 2.35 6.55
CA TYR A 185 -10.40 3.79 6.63
C TYR A 185 -8.93 4.20 6.53
N ASP A 186 -8.03 3.53 7.26
CA ASP A 186 -6.59 3.81 7.21
C ASP A 186 -5.98 3.50 5.84
N SER A 187 -6.41 2.40 5.21
CA SER A 187 -5.97 2.05 3.85
C SER A 187 -6.40 3.11 2.85
N ARG A 188 -7.60 3.67 3.00
CA ARG A 188 -8.10 4.78 2.19
C ARG A 188 -7.28 6.05 2.40
N LEU A 189 -6.94 6.40 3.64
CA LEU A 189 -6.09 7.55 3.93
C LEU A 189 -4.69 7.39 3.31
N ALA A 190 -4.09 6.21 3.41
CA ALA A 190 -2.79 5.92 2.81
C ALA A 190 -2.84 6.04 1.27
N PHE A 191 -3.88 5.48 0.65
CA PHE A 191 -4.10 5.60 -0.80
C PHE A 191 -4.21 7.06 -1.25
N LEU A 192 -5.03 7.86 -0.57
CA LEU A 192 -5.21 9.28 -0.89
C LEU A 192 -3.91 10.08 -0.75
N LYS A 193 -3.12 9.77 0.29
CA LYS A 193 -1.80 10.39 0.47
C LYS A 193 -0.87 10.05 -0.71
N GLN A 194 -0.82 8.79 -1.11
CA GLN A 194 -0.03 8.35 -2.26
C GLN A 194 -0.51 9.01 -3.56
N GLU A 195 -1.81 9.03 -3.82
CA GLU A 195 -2.39 9.66 -5.02
C GLU A 195 -2.04 11.15 -5.09
N LYS A 196 -2.08 11.84 -3.94
CA LYS A 196 -1.66 13.24 -3.82
C LYS A 196 -0.18 13.41 -4.15
N GLU A 197 0.70 12.59 -3.60
CA GLU A 197 2.15 12.61 -3.87
C GLU A 197 2.44 12.32 -5.36
N GLU A 198 1.83 11.29 -5.93
CA GLU A 198 1.95 10.97 -7.35
C GLU A 198 1.37 12.07 -8.25
N SER A 199 0.29 12.72 -7.82
CA SER A 199 -0.25 13.88 -8.53
C SER A 199 0.71 15.06 -8.52
N TYR A 200 1.39 15.33 -7.41
CA TYR A 200 2.44 16.36 -7.35
C TYR A 200 3.60 16.02 -8.30
N LEU A 201 4.01 14.76 -8.33
CA LEU A 201 5.03 14.29 -9.27
C LEU A 201 4.57 14.44 -10.72
N ARG A 202 3.33 14.04 -11.06
CA ARG A 202 2.79 14.21 -12.42
C ARG A 202 2.72 15.68 -12.83
N ALA A 203 2.33 16.57 -11.92
CA ALA A 203 2.32 18.02 -12.18
C ALA A 203 3.73 18.56 -12.43
N SER A 204 4.72 18.19 -11.60
CA SER A 204 6.10 18.66 -11.76
C SER A 204 6.76 18.13 -13.04
N TYR A 205 6.49 16.89 -13.44
CA TYR A 205 6.98 16.34 -14.71
C TYR A 205 6.26 16.91 -15.94
N GLY A 206 4.97 17.23 -15.83
CA GLY A 206 4.22 17.94 -16.87
C GLY A 206 4.78 19.33 -17.14
N GLU A 207 5.06 20.09 -16.08
CA GLU A 207 5.72 21.41 -16.14
C GLU A 207 7.13 21.32 -16.76
N PHE A 208 7.92 20.29 -16.43
CA PHE A 208 9.21 20.05 -17.06
C PHE A 208 9.10 19.73 -18.57
N GLY A 209 8.08 18.97 -18.98
CA GLY A 209 7.82 18.65 -20.39
C GLY A 209 7.42 19.87 -21.22
N GLU A 210 6.62 20.76 -20.65
CA GLU A 210 6.24 22.04 -21.26
C GLU A 210 7.42 23.03 -21.33
N MET A 211 8.27 23.03 -20.31
CA MET A 211 9.49 23.85 -20.27
C MET A 211 10.52 23.39 -21.33
N ILE A 212 10.71 22.08 -21.51
CA ILE A 212 11.56 21.53 -22.59
C ILE A 212 10.97 21.83 -23.97
N SER A 213 9.65 21.75 -24.12
CA SER A 213 8.97 22.06 -25.38
C SER A 213 9.08 23.54 -25.73
N SER A 214 9.00 24.42 -24.73
CA SER A 214 9.21 25.87 -24.87
C SER A 214 10.66 26.23 -25.20
N LEU A 215 11.63 25.54 -24.57
CA LEU A 215 13.06 25.66 -24.89
C LEU A 215 13.35 25.21 -26.33
N LYS A 216 12.82 24.07 -26.77
CA LYS A 216 12.94 23.63 -28.17
C LYS A 216 12.35 24.66 -29.14
N LEU A 217 11.17 25.21 -28.84
CA LEU A 217 10.54 26.23 -29.68
C LEU A 217 11.37 27.52 -29.74
N HIS A 218 12.03 27.89 -28.64
CA HIS A 218 12.91 29.05 -28.57
C HIS A 218 14.22 28.84 -29.32
N TYR A 219 14.81 27.64 -29.29
CA TYR A 219 15.97 27.27 -30.10
C TYR A 219 15.65 27.29 -31.60
N TYR A 220 14.51 26.74 -32.02
CA TYR A 220 14.06 26.77 -33.42
C TYR A 220 13.79 28.19 -33.95
N LYS A 221 13.40 29.14 -33.09
CA LYS A 221 13.17 30.54 -33.48
C LYS A 221 14.44 31.40 -33.52
N LEU A 222 15.51 30.98 -32.85
CA LEU A 222 16.79 31.70 -32.84
C LEU A 222 17.77 31.24 -33.92
N GLY A 223 17.42 30.21 -34.72
CA GLY A 223 18.22 29.80 -35.89
C GLY A 223 19.59 29.22 -35.54
N LEU A 224 19.66 28.40 -34.47
CA LEU A 224 20.76 27.48 -34.20
C LEU A 224 20.36 26.05 -34.58
#